data_AF-A0A0F7VN78-F1
#
_entry.id   AF-A0A0F7VN78-F1
#
_cell.length_a   1.000
_cell.length_b   1.000
_cell.length_c   1.000
_cell.angle_alpha   90.00
_cell.angle_beta   90.00
_cell.angle_gamma   90.00
#
_symmetry.space_group_name_H-M   'P 1'
#
loop_
_entity.id
_entity.type
_entity.pdbx_description
1 polymer ?
#
loop_
_entity_poly.entity_id
_entity_poly.type
_entity_poly.pdbx_seq_one_letter_code
_entity_poly.pdbx_strand_id
1 'polypeptide(L)'
;MRILGINALFHDPAAALVVDGRTVAAAEEERFSRRKHGKRPVPFSAWEVPELSARWCLEYAGIRPGELDAVAYSFDPRLARPARDMGLDDPWDPLRLEYARRAPEFLAEALPGLDPEQVVFVPHHVAHAASAGPASPHPDNDVLVLDGRGECASHLAGRYRDGKLDTLSAQALPHSLGLVYEELTEHLGFLRSSDEFKVMALASYGKPRFLEKLREHVHATGDGGFHAHGVDWAAFAPARAEGEDWTRDHADLAASAQAVLEETLLDLVGWLHREAGGETLTMAGGVALNCVANSRIARQGPYRRVWVQPAAGDAGTALGGALHLAAQEGAPQPIPGADLGRGWSDEELRAWLETAAVPYEEPDDIAETVAEELARDGIVAWFQGRSEYGPRALGHRSLLAHPGRAENLERLNHVKGREEFRPVAPMVLADRAAGIFDGPVPSPYMLFVHDVAAAWRDRIPAVVHVDGTARIQTVEERREPLVARMLAAFERRTGLPVVVNTSLNTAGRPMVDDPRDALECFGSAPVDLLALGPFAIRRGKAFA
;
A
#
# COMPACT_ATOMS: atom_id res chain seq x y z
N MET A 1 26.20 -1.26 10.17
CA MET A 1 25.95 -1.21 8.72
C MET A 1 24.82 -0.26 8.39
N ARG A 2 25.05 0.68 7.47
CA ARG A 2 24.12 1.71 6.99
C ARG A 2 23.82 1.42 5.53
N ILE A 3 22.59 0.99 5.26
CA ILE A 3 22.19 0.50 3.95
C ILE A 3 21.01 1.32 3.46
N LEU A 4 21.18 1.96 2.31
CA LEU A 4 20.09 2.64 1.63
C LEU A 4 19.52 1.69 0.56
N GLY A 5 18.27 1.31 0.71
CA GLY A 5 17.54 0.56 -0.30
C GLY A 5 16.80 1.48 -1.25
N ILE A 6 16.78 1.11 -2.54
CA ILE A 6 16.24 1.89 -3.64
C ILE A 6 15.35 0.99 -4.50
N ASN A 7 14.10 1.41 -4.68
CA ASN A 7 13.26 0.99 -5.78
C ASN A 7 13.17 2.12 -6.79
N ALA A 8 13.34 1.81 -8.08
CA ALA A 8 13.27 2.82 -9.12
C ALA A 8 12.85 2.30 -10.49
N LEU A 9 13.03 1.03 -10.85
CA LEU A 9 13.02 0.68 -12.27
C LEU A 9 11.65 0.84 -12.95
N PHE A 10 10.58 0.40 -12.30
CA PHE A 10 9.22 0.44 -12.81
C PHE A 10 8.44 1.67 -12.29
N HIS A 11 7.43 1.46 -11.45
CA HIS A 11 6.67 2.50 -10.76
C HIS A 11 6.99 2.50 -9.25
N ASP A 12 6.33 3.40 -8.52
CA ASP A 12 6.47 3.59 -7.07
C ASP A 12 7.93 3.70 -6.59
N PRO A 13 8.75 4.59 -7.20
CA PRO A 13 10.12 4.78 -6.77
C PRO A 13 10.14 5.20 -5.30
N ALA A 14 11.05 4.60 -4.53
CA ALA A 14 11.08 4.73 -3.08
C ALA A 14 12.48 4.51 -2.53
N ALA A 15 12.74 5.06 -1.35
CA ALA A 15 13.97 4.85 -0.61
C ALA A 15 13.67 4.39 0.82
N ALA A 16 14.54 3.53 1.36
CA ALA A 16 14.46 3.07 2.74
C ALA A 16 15.85 2.93 3.35
N LEU A 17 16.04 3.41 4.57
CA LEU A 17 17.31 3.37 5.28
C LEU A 17 17.25 2.38 6.45
N VAL A 18 18.18 1.44 6.44
CA VAL A 18 18.39 0.48 7.52
C VAL A 18 19.76 0.73 8.14
N VAL A 19 19.80 0.92 9.47
CA VAL A 19 21.04 1.11 10.23
C VAL A 19 21.12 0.03 11.31
N ASP A 20 22.18 -0.76 11.27
CA ASP A 20 22.46 -1.86 12.22
C ASP A 20 21.26 -2.81 12.35
N GLY A 21 20.67 -3.17 11.20
CA GLY A 21 19.51 -4.06 11.11
C GLY A 21 18.19 -3.42 11.53
N ARG A 22 18.15 -2.13 11.86
CA ARG A 22 16.92 -1.41 12.23
C ARG A 22 16.45 -0.49 11.11
N THR A 23 15.18 -0.58 10.74
CA THR A 23 14.55 0.37 9.82
C THR A 23 14.45 1.74 10.47
N VAL A 24 15.13 2.74 9.91
CA VAL A 24 15.18 4.12 10.41
C VAL A 24 14.14 4.99 9.71
N ALA A 25 14.08 4.90 8.39
CA ALA A 25 13.22 5.70 7.55
C ALA A 25 12.85 4.94 6.28
N ALA A 26 11.66 5.18 5.74
CA ALA A 26 11.25 4.70 4.43
C ALA A 26 10.17 5.63 3.87
N ALA A 27 10.30 6.02 2.61
CA ALA A 27 9.32 6.90 1.98
C ALA A 27 9.24 6.67 0.46
N GLU A 28 8.04 6.90 -0.07
CA GLU A 28 7.78 6.87 -1.51
C GLU A 28 8.06 8.25 -2.12
N GLU A 29 8.69 8.28 -3.30
CA GLU A 29 9.05 9.51 -4.01
C GLU A 29 7.81 10.36 -4.36
N GLU A 30 6.64 9.73 -4.56
CA GLU A 30 5.39 10.45 -4.84
C GLU A 30 4.99 11.41 -3.72
N ARG A 31 5.38 11.11 -2.47
CA ARG A 31 5.10 11.96 -1.31
C ARG A 31 5.82 13.30 -1.41
N PHE A 32 6.98 13.33 -2.05
CA PHE A 32 7.82 14.53 -2.23
C PHE A 32 7.57 15.19 -3.59
N SER A 33 7.64 14.43 -4.68
CA SER A 33 7.51 14.92 -6.06
C SER A 33 6.09 15.38 -6.39
N ARG A 34 5.10 14.94 -5.60
CA ARG A 34 3.65 15.16 -5.80
C ARG A 34 3.12 14.61 -7.13
N ARG A 35 3.90 13.72 -7.78
CA ARG A 35 3.53 12.93 -8.96
C ARG A 35 3.07 11.56 -8.46
N LYS A 36 1.78 11.24 -8.64
CA LYS A 36 1.22 9.94 -8.23
C LYS A 36 1.98 8.79 -8.90
N HIS A 37 2.31 7.76 -8.12
CA HIS A 37 3.22 6.65 -8.45
C HIS A 37 4.68 7.04 -8.72
N GLY A 38 5.06 8.29 -8.45
CA GLY A 38 6.36 8.90 -8.76
C GLY A 38 6.57 9.12 -10.27
N LYS A 39 6.34 8.07 -11.06
CA LYS A 39 6.43 8.06 -12.52
C LYS A 39 5.56 6.96 -13.12
N ARG A 40 5.32 7.06 -14.44
CA ARG A 40 4.67 5.98 -15.21
C ARG A 40 5.69 4.84 -15.43
N PRO A 41 5.29 3.57 -15.42
CA PRO A 41 6.20 2.42 -15.60
C PRO A 41 6.59 2.18 -17.08
N VAL A 42 6.98 3.25 -17.79
CA VAL A 42 7.43 3.17 -19.18
C VAL A 42 8.96 3.12 -19.26
N PRO A 43 9.55 2.47 -20.28
CA PRO A 43 11.00 2.37 -20.43
C PRO A 43 11.75 3.71 -20.36
N PHE A 44 11.13 4.79 -20.82
CA PHE A 44 11.74 6.13 -20.88
C PHE A 44 11.83 6.86 -19.54
N SER A 45 11.13 6.39 -18.50
CA SER A 45 11.20 6.95 -17.15
C SER A 45 12.11 6.14 -16.23
N ALA A 46 12.61 4.97 -16.68
CA ALA A 46 13.38 4.05 -15.84
C ALA A 46 14.71 4.62 -15.33
N TRP A 47 15.24 5.68 -15.95
CA TRP A 47 16.41 6.42 -15.46
C TRP A 47 16.12 7.25 -14.20
N GLU A 48 14.86 7.65 -13.96
CA GLU A 48 14.49 8.48 -12.80
C GLU A 48 14.67 7.67 -11.51
N VAL A 49 15.57 8.13 -10.64
CA VAL A 49 15.81 7.56 -9.30
C VAL A 49 15.07 8.37 -8.22
N PRO A 50 14.75 7.77 -7.05
CA PRO A 50 14.02 8.45 -5.97
C PRO A 50 14.91 9.44 -5.19
N GLU A 51 15.36 10.51 -5.85
CA GLU A 51 16.30 11.49 -5.29
C GLU A 51 15.78 12.14 -4.00
N LEU A 52 14.52 12.57 -3.98
CA LEU A 52 13.98 13.37 -2.86
C LEU A 52 13.80 12.50 -1.61
N SER A 53 13.23 11.30 -1.77
CA SER A 53 13.02 10.38 -0.66
C SER A 53 14.33 9.77 -0.17
N ALA A 54 15.30 9.50 -1.05
CA ALA A 54 16.63 9.04 -0.66
C ALA A 54 17.40 10.10 0.13
N ARG A 55 17.43 11.34 -0.37
CA ARG A 55 18.06 12.47 0.32
C ARG A 55 17.43 12.69 1.69
N TRP A 56 16.10 12.69 1.77
CA TRP A 56 15.39 12.83 3.04
C TRP A 56 15.75 11.71 4.04
N CYS A 57 15.79 10.45 3.61
CA CYS A 57 16.17 9.34 4.51
C CYS A 57 17.56 9.54 5.13
N LEU A 58 18.52 10.01 4.33
CA LEU A 58 19.89 10.28 4.76
C LEU A 58 19.97 11.49 5.70
N GLU A 59 19.31 12.59 5.35
CA GLU A 59 19.22 13.80 6.16
C GLU A 59 18.58 13.53 7.53
N TYR A 60 17.47 12.76 7.55
CA TYR A 60 16.77 12.38 8.77
C TYR A 60 17.68 11.59 9.74
N ALA A 61 18.58 10.76 9.21
CA ALA A 61 19.53 9.99 10.01
C ALA A 61 20.86 10.73 10.28
N GLY A 62 21.07 11.92 9.70
CA GLY A 62 22.34 12.64 9.79
C GLY A 62 23.51 11.91 9.12
N ILE A 63 23.25 11.14 8.06
CA ILE A 63 24.24 10.34 7.33
C ILE A 63 24.52 10.99 5.97
N ARG A 64 25.80 11.15 5.60
CA ARG A 64 26.16 11.57 4.23
C ARG A 64 26.19 10.37 3.28
N PRO A 65 25.95 10.57 1.97
CA PRO A 65 26.00 9.48 1.00
C PRO A 65 27.27 8.62 1.06
N GLY A 66 28.46 9.24 1.17
CA GLY A 66 29.74 8.52 1.28
C GLY A 66 29.99 7.81 2.62
N GLU A 67 29.05 7.88 3.57
CA GLU A 67 29.11 7.15 4.86
C GLU A 67 28.23 5.90 4.86
N LEU A 68 27.52 5.63 3.76
CA LEU A 68 26.80 4.39 3.52
C LEU A 68 27.80 3.24 3.38
N ASP A 69 27.43 2.05 3.84
CA ASP A 69 28.21 0.84 3.63
C ASP A 69 27.81 0.17 2.31
N ALA A 70 26.54 0.27 1.93
CA ALA A 70 26.00 -0.24 0.67
C ALA A 70 24.71 0.49 0.25
N VAL A 71 24.38 0.42 -1.03
CA VAL A 71 23.09 0.82 -1.60
C VAL A 71 22.45 -0.38 -2.28
N ALA A 72 21.31 -0.87 -1.78
CA ALA A 72 20.59 -1.97 -2.40
C ALA A 72 19.68 -1.44 -3.51
N TYR A 73 19.90 -1.85 -4.76
CA TYR A 73 19.00 -1.56 -5.88
C TYR A 73 18.14 -2.79 -6.17
N SER A 74 16.81 -2.67 -6.05
CA SER A 74 15.87 -3.81 -6.04
C SER A 74 15.53 -4.41 -7.42
N PHE A 75 16.53 -4.51 -8.30
CA PHE A 75 16.42 -5.20 -9.59
C PHE A 75 17.81 -5.57 -10.11
N ASP A 76 18.02 -6.81 -10.55
CA ASP A 76 19.30 -7.23 -11.14
C ASP A 76 19.23 -7.36 -12.67
N PRO A 77 19.80 -6.41 -13.45
CA PRO A 77 19.74 -6.46 -14.90
C PRO A 77 20.48 -7.65 -15.53
N ARG A 78 21.30 -8.38 -14.76
CA ARG A 78 22.00 -9.59 -15.24
C ARG A 78 21.09 -10.82 -15.27
N LEU A 79 20.00 -10.82 -14.51
CA LEU A 79 19.01 -11.91 -14.45
C LEU A 79 17.86 -11.73 -15.45
N ALA A 80 17.76 -10.54 -16.05
CA ALA A 80 16.71 -10.20 -17.00
C ALA A 80 16.87 -10.95 -18.33
N ARG A 81 15.73 -11.35 -18.91
CA ARG A 81 15.65 -11.92 -20.26
C ARG A 81 14.96 -10.91 -21.19
N PRO A 82 15.19 -10.96 -22.51
CA PRO A 82 14.48 -10.09 -23.45
C PRO A 82 12.95 -10.25 -23.35
N ALA A 83 12.20 -9.15 -23.31
CA ALA A 83 10.73 -9.13 -23.19
C ALA A 83 10.01 -10.12 -24.14
N ARG A 84 10.39 -10.15 -25.42
CA ARG A 84 9.82 -11.06 -26.43
C ARG A 84 9.99 -12.55 -26.07
N ASP A 85 11.09 -12.92 -25.43
CA ASP A 85 11.40 -14.31 -25.06
C ASP A 85 10.59 -14.72 -23.80
N MET A 86 10.00 -13.73 -23.13
CA MET A 86 9.11 -13.87 -21.98
C MET A 86 7.63 -13.71 -22.36
N GLY A 87 7.31 -13.62 -23.66
CA GLY A 87 5.94 -13.44 -24.15
C GLY A 87 5.35 -12.05 -23.88
N LEU A 88 6.21 -11.04 -23.67
CA LEU A 88 5.79 -9.66 -23.43
C LEU A 88 6.02 -8.77 -24.65
N ASP A 89 5.05 -7.92 -24.97
CA ASP A 89 5.20 -6.87 -26.00
C ASP A 89 5.74 -5.58 -25.37
N ASP A 90 7.07 -5.50 -25.29
CA ASP A 90 7.78 -4.30 -24.83
C ASP A 90 9.03 -4.04 -25.69
N PRO A 91 8.87 -3.36 -26.84
CA PRO A 91 9.96 -3.16 -27.79
C PRO A 91 11.10 -2.28 -27.24
N TRP A 92 10.85 -1.54 -26.16
CA TRP A 92 11.82 -0.62 -25.55
C TRP A 92 12.42 -1.17 -24.24
N ASP A 93 12.14 -2.44 -23.90
CA ASP A 93 12.76 -3.12 -22.76
C ASP A 93 14.31 -3.09 -22.77
N PRO A 94 15.02 -3.18 -23.91
CA PRO A 94 16.48 -3.01 -23.93
C PRO A 94 16.96 -1.66 -23.37
N LEU A 95 16.19 -0.58 -23.59
CA LEU A 95 16.50 0.73 -23.03
C LEU A 95 16.29 0.75 -21.51
N ARG A 96 15.18 0.17 -21.03
CA ARG A 96 14.93 0.01 -19.59
C ARG A 96 16.08 -0.74 -18.92
N LEU A 97 16.52 -1.85 -19.50
CA LEU A 97 17.63 -2.65 -18.97
C LEU A 97 18.96 -1.92 -19.00
N GLU A 98 19.21 -1.06 -20.00
CA GLU A 98 20.40 -0.20 -20.00
C GLU A 98 20.34 0.82 -18.86
N TYR A 99 19.18 1.44 -18.62
CA TYR A 99 19.02 2.33 -17.46
C TYR A 99 19.19 1.61 -16.12
N ALA A 100 18.73 0.36 -15.99
CA ALA A 100 18.99 -0.46 -14.81
C ALA A 100 20.50 -0.69 -14.58
N ARG A 101 21.26 -0.98 -15.65
CA ARG A 101 22.73 -1.14 -15.56
C ARG A 101 23.43 0.15 -15.15
N ARG A 102 22.88 1.29 -15.57
CA ARG A 102 23.39 2.65 -15.29
C ARG A 102 22.85 3.26 -13.98
N ALA A 103 22.03 2.52 -13.25
CA ALA A 103 21.48 2.98 -11.98
C ALA A 103 22.55 3.44 -10.98
N PRO A 104 23.73 2.79 -10.86
CA PRO A 104 24.78 3.28 -9.98
C PRO A 104 25.25 4.70 -10.30
N GLU A 105 25.44 5.03 -11.59
CA GLU A 105 25.83 6.38 -12.01
C GLU A 105 24.72 7.40 -11.77
N PHE A 106 23.46 7.04 -12.04
CA PHE A 106 22.31 7.93 -11.77
C PHE A 106 22.15 8.22 -10.26
N LEU A 107 22.39 7.22 -9.41
CA LEU A 107 22.35 7.39 -7.96
C LEU A 107 23.50 8.27 -7.45
N ALA A 108 24.71 8.13 -7.99
CA ALA A 108 25.85 8.96 -7.60
C ALA A 108 25.67 10.43 -8.01
N GLU A 109 25.00 10.70 -9.14
CA GLU A 109 24.60 12.05 -9.53
C GLU A 109 23.52 12.62 -8.59
N ALA A 110 22.49 11.83 -8.27
CA ALA A 110 21.41 12.25 -7.38
C ALA A 110 21.84 12.45 -5.91
N LEU A 111 22.86 11.70 -5.47
CA LEU A 111 23.41 11.70 -4.12
C LEU A 111 24.92 11.99 -4.14
N PRO A 112 25.33 13.27 -4.29
CA PRO A 112 26.73 13.64 -4.39
C PRO A 112 27.58 13.09 -3.24
N GLY A 113 28.64 12.37 -3.59
CA GLY A 113 29.54 11.72 -2.65
C GLY A 113 29.26 10.23 -2.41
N LEU A 114 28.19 9.67 -2.99
CA LEU A 114 28.02 8.22 -3.10
C LEU A 114 29.03 7.65 -4.10
N ASP A 115 29.68 6.55 -3.72
CA ASP A 115 30.50 5.77 -4.65
C ASP A 115 29.62 4.76 -5.41
N PRO A 116 29.54 4.81 -6.76
CA PRO A 116 28.77 3.85 -7.55
C PRO A 116 29.11 2.38 -7.27
N GLU A 117 30.33 2.07 -6.83
CA GLU A 117 30.75 0.70 -6.51
C GLU A 117 30.03 0.13 -5.26
N GLN A 118 29.41 1.00 -4.45
CA GLN A 118 28.62 0.59 -3.28
C GLN A 118 27.22 0.11 -3.65
N VAL A 119 26.81 0.26 -4.91
CA VAL A 119 25.49 -0.19 -5.36
C VAL A 119 25.49 -1.70 -5.61
N VAL A 120 24.66 -2.40 -4.85
CA VAL A 120 24.48 -3.85 -4.91
C VAL A 120 23.09 -4.14 -5.47
N PHE A 121 23.04 -4.83 -6.61
CA PHE A 121 21.80 -5.29 -7.19
C PHE A 121 21.22 -6.46 -6.39
N VAL A 122 19.97 -6.33 -5.96
CA VAL A 122 19.20 -7.37 -5.27
C VAL A 122 18.08 -7.85 -6.20
N PRO A 123 17.91 -9.16 -6.42
CA PRO A 123 16.84 -9.66 -7.27
C PRO A 123 15.47 -9.18 -6.79
N HIS A 124 14.61 -8.76 -7.71
CA HIS A 124 13.37 -8.03 -7.41
C HIS A 124 12.44 -8.79 -6.47
N HIS A 125 12.14 -10.07 -6.76
CA HIS A 125 11.28 -10.87 -5.88
C HIS A 125 11.97 -11.28 -4.58
N VAL A 126 13.31 -11.28 -4.52
CA VAL A 126 14.03 -11.46 -3.24
C VAL A 126 13.87 -10.21 -2.39
N ALA A 127 13.92 -9.01 -2.99
CA ALA A 127 13.63 -7.76 -2.30
C ALA A 127 12.17 -7.75 -1.79
N HIS A 128 11.17 -8.13 -2.60
CA HIS A 128 9.80 -8.32 -2.09
C HIS A 128 9.73 -9.32 -0.94
N ALA A 129 10.37 -10.49 -1.07
CA ALA A 129 10.36 -11.49 0.00
C ALA A 129 10.99 -10.94 1.29
N ALA A 130 12.08 -10.18 1.17
CA ALA A 130 12.76 -9.56 2.30
C ALA A 130 12.00 -8.35 2.89
N SER A 131 11.17 -7.69 2.10
CA SER A 131 10.24 -6.67 2.61
C SER A 131 9.11 -7.30 3.42
N ALA A 132 8.88 -8.60 3.31
CA ALA A 132 7.88 -9.31 4.09
C ALA A 132 8.46 -10.13 5.25
N GLY A 133 9.30 -11.13 4.96
CA GLY A 133 9.74 -12.10 5.96
C GLY A 133 10.49 -11.46 7.14
N PRO A 134 11.68 -10.87 6.91
CA PRO A 134 12.45 -10.17 7.93
C PRO A 134 11.78 -8.92 8.52
N ALA A 135 10.90 -8.26 7.75
CA ALA A 135 10.13 -7.11 8.23
C ALA A 135 9.01 -7.49 9.20
N SER A 136 8.48 -8.72 9.09
CA SER A 136 7.40 -9.20 9.94
C SER A 136 7.87 -9.46 11.38
N PRO A 137 6.97 -9.44 12.37
CA PRO A 137 7.30 -9.81 13.75
C PRO A 137 7.53 -11.31 13.95
N HIS A 138 7.59 -12.10 12.87
CA HIS A 138 7.69 -13.56 12.89
C HIS A 138 8.99 -14.01 12.21
N PRO A 139 10.05 -14.33 12.99
CA PRO A 139 11.38 -14.57 12.43
C PRO A 139 11.42 -15.77 11.48
N ASP A 140 10.74 -16.87 11.86
CA ASP A 140 10.53 -18.01 10.97
C ASP A 140 9.14 -17.89 10.32
N ASN A 141 9.11 -17.85 9.00
CA ASN A 141 7.89 -17.71 8.22
C ASN A 141 8.06 -18.31 6.83
N ASP A 142 6.93 -18.72 6.26
CA ASP A 142 6.83 -19.02 4.84
C ASP A 142 6.46 -17.72 4.13
N VAL A 143 7.03 -17.44 2.97
CA VAL A 143 6.87 -16.18 2.25
C VAL A 143 6.31 -16.43 0.85
N LEU A 144 5.32 -15.63 0.47
CA LEU A 144 4.67 -15.67 -0.83
C LEU A 144 4.66 -14.27 -1.46
N VAL A 145 5.45 -14.09 -2.52
CA VAL A 145 5.51 -12.87 -3.31
C VAL A 145 4.62 -13.02 -4.54
N LEU A 146 3.66 -12.12 -4.72
CA LEU A 146 2.69 -12.16 -5.81
C LEU A 146 2.71 -10.83 -6.55
N ASP A 147 3.34 -10.81 -7.72
CA ASP A 147 3.71 -9.56 -8.37
C ASP A 147 3.33 -9.50 -9.86
N GLY A 148 3.48 -8.32 -10.47
CA GLY A 148 3.30 -8.14 -11.91
C GLY A 148 4.48 -8.75 -12.68
N ARG A 149 5.68 -8.21 -12.46
CA ARG A 149 6.90 -8.60 -13.17
C ARG A 149 8.15 -8.15 -12.42
N GLY A 150 9.10 -9.06 -12.26
CA GLY A 150 10.50 -8.75 -11.94
C GLY A 150 11.41 -8.83 -13.17
N GLU A 151 12.58 -9.43 -13.01
CA GLU A 151 13.56 -9.60 -14.09
C GLU A 151 13.06 -10.58 -15.16
N CYS A 152 12.55 -11.73 -14.72
CA CYS A 152 12.09 -12.81 -15.60
C CYS A 152 10.96 -13.68 -15.03
N ALA A 153 10.47 -13.32 -13.85
CA ALA A 153 9.44 -14.02 -13.09
C ALA A 153 8.31 -13.05 -12.67
N SER A 154 7.25 -13.58 -12.07
CA SER A 154 6.11 -12.82 -11.50
C SER A 154 5.74 -13.25 -10.08
N HIS A 155 6.45 -14.25 -9.54
CA HIS A 155 6.12 -14.92 -8.29
C HIS A 155 7.36 -15.53 -7.66
N LEU A 156 7.42 -15.52 -6.33
CA LEU A 156 8.37 -16.29 -5.54
C LEU A 156 7.65 -16.89 -4.34
N ALA A 157 7.80 -18.19 -4.14
CA ALA A 157 7.39 -18.88 -2.92
C ALA A 157 8.62 -19.45 -2.24
N GLY A 158 8.73 -19.24 -0.93
CA GLY A 158 9.89 -19.67 -0.18
C GLY A 158 9.67 -19.63 1.31
N ARG A 159 10.76 -19.70 2.05
CA ARG A 159 10.75 -19.71 3.50
C ARG A 159 11.94 -18.95 4.06
N TYR A 160 11.71 -18.20 5.12
CA TYR A 160 12.74 -17.68 5.99
C TYR A 160 12.96 -18.61 7.19
N ARG A 161 14.23 -19.00 7.39
CA ARG A 161 14.73 -19.65 8.62
C ARG A 161 16.06 -19.03 9.00
N ASP A 162 16.23 -18.66 10.26
CA ASP A 162 17.45 -18.01 10.76
C ASP A 162 17.89 -16.81 9.89
N GLY A 163 16.93 -16.04 9.40
CA GLY A 163 17.16 -14.86 8.53
C GLY A 163 17.54 -15.19 7.07
N LYS A 164 17.56 -16.47 6.67
CA LYS A 164 17.93 -16.89 5.32
C LYS A 164 16.70 -17.30 4.52
N LEU A 165 16.62 -16.82 3.28
CA LEU A 165 15.60 -17.22 2.32
C LEU A 165 16.00 -18.53 1.63
N ASP A 166 15.13 -19.53 1.73
CA ASP A 166 15.12 -20.73 0.90
C ASP A 166 13.99 -20.61 -0.13
N THR A 167 14.32 -20.47 -1.41
CA THR A 167 13.35 -20.32 -2.48
C THR A 167 12.91 -21.69 -2.98
N LEU A 168 11.62 -21.99 -2.87
CA LEU A 168 11.04 -23.29 -3.22
C LEU A 168 10.46 -23.28 -4.64
N SER A 169 9.86 -22.17 -5.07
CA SER A 169 9.30 -22.01 -6.41
C SER A 169 9.39 -20.55 -6.87
N ALA A 170 9.42 -20.36 -8.18
CA ALA A 170 9.25 -19.08 -8.84
C ALA A 170 8.48 -19.28 -10.16
N GLN A 171 7.53 -18.40 -10.46
CA GLN A 171 6.79 -18.46 -11.72
C GLN A 171 7.50 -17.64 -12.79
N ALA A 172 7.93 -18.29 -13.87
CA ALA A 172 8.44 -17.61 -15.04
C ALA A 172 7.31 -16.91 -15.83
N LEU A 173 7.63 -15.75 -16.39
CA LEU A 173 6.80 -15.09 -17.42
C LEU A 173 6.67 -15.99 -18.66
N PRO A 174 5.54 -15.95 -19.40
CA PRO A 174 4.50 -14.91 -19.40
C PRO A 174 3.42 -15.05 -18.32
N HIS A 175 3.40 -16.13 -17.54
CA HIS A 175 2.36 -16.34 -16.54
C HIS A 175 2.50 -15.32 -15.40
N SER A 176 1.51 -14.46 -15.20
CA SER A 176 1.49 -13.46 -14.13
C SER A 176 0.06 -13.14 -13.70
N LEU A 177 -0.26 -13.41 -12.44
CA LEU A 177 -1.54 -13.01 -11.85
C LEU A 177 -1.69 -11.49 -11.80
N GLY A 178 -0.59 -10.77 -11.55
CA GLY A 178 -0.57 -9.31 -11.57
C GLY A 178 -0.89 -8.75 -12.95
N LEU A 179 -0.20 -9.22 -14.01
CA LEU A 179 -0.43 -8.73 -15.37
C LEU A 179 -1.83 -9.07 -15.89
N VAL A 180 -2.35 -10.28 -15.60
CA VAL A 180 -3.73 -10.64 -15.95
C VAL A 180 -4.74 -9.69 -15.29
N TYR A 181 -4.52 -9.32 -14.02
CA TYR A 181 -5.40 -8.37 -13.32
C TYR A 181 -5.26 -6.93 -13.86
N GLU A 182 -4.05 -6.52 -14.28
CA GLU A 182 -3.82 -5.24 -14.98
C GLU A 182 -4.52 -5.19 -16.35
N GLU A 183 -4.41 -6.26 -17.15
CA GLU A 183 -5.08 -6.38 -18.46
C GLU A 183 -6.60 -6.25 -18.31
N LEU A 184 -7.18 -6.90 -17.29
CA LEU A 184 -8.59 -6.71 -16.95
C LEU A 184 -8.89 -5.27 -16.54
N THR A 185 -8.01 -4.65 -15.75
CA THR A 185 -8.16 -3.25 -15.32
C THR A 185 -8.26 -2.32 -16.53
N GLU A 186 -7.38 -2.50 -17.52
CA GLU A 186 -7.41 -1.78 -18.79
C GLU A 186 -8.66 -2.09 -19.63
N HIS A 187 -9.04 -3.37 -19.74
CA HIS A 187 -10.27 -3.79 -20.46
C HIS A 187 -11.54 -3.16 -19.87
N LEU A 188 -11.56 -2.98 -18.55
CA LEU A 188 -12.63 -2.31 -17.82
C LEU A 188 -12.48 -0.79 -17.82
N GLY A 189 -11.66 -0.21 -18.70
CA GLY A 189 -11.54 1.24 -18.92
C GLY A 189 -10.90 1.99 -17.74
N PHE A 190 -10.16 1.28 -16.88
CA PHE A 190 -9.40 1.87 -15.78
C PHE A 190 -7.91 1.94 -16.11
N LEU A 191 -7.17 2.72 -15.32
CA LEU A 191 -5.75 2.92 -15.55
C LEU A 191 -4.94 1.74 -15.02
N ARG A 192 -4.33 0.96 -15.92
CA ARG A 192 -3.39 -0.12 -15.55
C ARG A 192 -2.19 0.38 -14.74
N SER A 193 -1.69 -0.49 -13.87
CA SER A 193 -0.65 -0.24 -12.86
C SER A 193 -0.97 0.95 -11.96
N SER A 194 -2.26 1.13 -11.61
CA SER A 194 -2.75 2.21 -10.74
C SER A 194 -4.11 1.88 -10.13
N ASP A 195 -5.07 1.46 -10.94
CA ASP A 195 -6.49 1.43 -10.58
C ASP A 195 -7.05 0.00 -10.34
N GLU A 196 -6.20 -1.00 -10.14
CA GLU A 196 -6.58 -2.40 -9.88
C GLU A 196 -7.54 -2.51 -8.68
N PHE A 197 -7.37 -1.64 -7.68
CA PHE A 197 -8.27 -1.60 -6.52
C PHE A 197 -9.73 -1.21 -6.89
N LYS A 198 -9.96 -0.56 -8.05
CA LYS A 198 -11.30 -0.29 -8.58
C LYS A 198 -11.96 -1.55 -9.11
N VAL A 199 -11.20 -2.44 -9.76
CA VAL A 199 -11.69 -3.76 -10.18
C VAL A 199 -12.07 -4.59 -8.96
N MET A 200 -11.23 -4.58 -7.92
CA MET A 200 -11.54 -5.24 -6.65
C MET A 200 -12.82 -4.70 -6.01
N ALA A 201 -13.06 -3.39 -6.05
CA ALA A 201 -14.30 -2.80 -5.56
C ALA A 201 -15.50 -3.18 -6.44
N LEU A 202 -15.36 -3.09 -7.76
CA LEU A 202 -16.40 -3.43 -8.74
C LEU A 202 -16.85 -4.90 -8.63
N ALA A 203 -15.93 -5.80 -8.28
CA ALA A 203 -16.23 -7.22 -8.05
C ALA A 203 -17.35 -7.44 -7.00
N SER A 204 -17.45 -6.58 -5.97
CA SER A 204 -18.50 -6.68 -4.95
C SER A 204 -19.92 -6.41 -5.47
N TYR A 205 -20.04 -5.78 -6.64
CA TYR A 205 -21.31 -5.53 -7.30
C TYR A 205 -21.71 -6.68 -8.24
N GLY A 206 -20.80 -7.61 -8.55
CA GLY A 206 -20.98 -8.67 -9.53
C GLY A 206 -21.40 -10.02 -8.96
N LYS A 207 -21.54 -11.00 -9.84
CA LYS A 207 -21.63 -12.44 -9.56
C LYS A 207 -20.60 -13.14 -10.43
N PRO A 208 -19.90 -14.18 -9.92
CA PRO A 208 -18.82 -14.83 -10.65
C PRO A 208 -19.32 -15.77 -11.77
N ARG A 209 -20.13 -15.26 -12.70
CA ARG A 209 -20.80 -16.03 -13.78
C ARG A 209 -19.81 -16.64 -14.77
N PHE A 210 -18.63 -16.05 -14.92
CA PHE A 210 -17.61 -16.47 -15.89
C PHE A 210 -16.48 -17.32 -15.27
N LEU A 211 -16.57 -17.62 -13.96
CA LEU A 211 -15.51 -18.30 -13.21
C LEU A 211 -15.03 -19.59 -13.86
N GLU A 212 -15.95 -20.48 -14.24
CA GLU A 212 -15.59 -21.78 -14.84
C GLU A 212 -14.75 -21.64 -16.11
N LYS A 213 -15.09 -20.68 -16.97
CA LYS A 213 -14.32 -20.41 -18.19
C LYS A 213 -13.00 -19.73 -17.89
N LEU A 214 -12.94 -18.84 -16.91
CA LEU A 214 -11.68 -18.20 -16.50
C LEU A 214 -10.69 -19.20 -15.89
N ARG A 215 -11.16 -20.27 -15.24
CA ARG A 215 -10.29 -21.37 -14.77
C ARG A 215 -9.51 -22.05 -15.91
N GLU A 216 -10.02 -22.02 -17.13
CA GLU A 216 -9.29 -22.54 -18.30
C GLU A 216 -8.02 -21.71 -18.59
N HIS A 217 -7.97 -20.45 -18.17
CA HIS A 217 -6.86 -19.52 -18.40
C HIS A 217 -6.08 -19.14 -17.14
N VAL A 218 -6.69 -19.25 -15.95
CA VAL A 218 -6.09 -18.87 -14.67
C VAL A 218 -6.29 -19.99 -13.66
N HIS A 219 -5.22 -20.72 -13.33
CA HIS A 219 -5.26 -21.80 -12.33
C HIS A 219 -3.86 -22.16 -11.83
N ALA A 220 -3.77 -22.68 -10.60
CA ALA A 220 -2.53 -23.23 -10.08
C ALA A 220 -2.18 -24.57 -10.77
N THR A 221 -0.88 -24.83 -10.97
CA THR A 221 -0.38 -26.07 -11.60
C THR A 221 -0.12 -27.20 -10.60
N GLY A 222 -0.23 -26.91 -9.29
CA GLY A 222 -0.08 -27.88 -8.21
C GLY A 222 1.36 -28.15 -7.76
N ASP A 223 2.34 -27.55 -8.43
CA ASP A 223 3.78 -27.63 -8.17
C ASP A 223 4.37 -26.30 -7.67
N GLY A 224 3.51 -25.40 -7.18
CA GLY A 224 3.90 -24.05 -6.75
C GLY A 224 3.97 -23.03 -7.88
N GLY A 225 3.58 -23.41 -9.10
CA GLY A 225 3.35 -22.52 -10.22
C GLY A 225 1.87 -22.28 -10.52
N PHE A 226 1.62 -21.53 -11.59
CA PHE A 226 0.29 -21.27 -12.12
C PHE A 226 0.33 -20.96 -13.62
N HIS A 227 -0.77 -21.24 -14.29
CA HIS A 227 -1.08 -20.69 -15.60
C HIS A 227 -1.87 -19.40 -15.40
N ALA A 228 -1.40 -18.25 -15.88
CA ALA A 228 -2.16 -16.99 -15.89
C ALA A 228 -1.67 -16.08 -17.02
N HIS A 229 -2.16 -16.29 -18.23
CA HIS A 229 -1.91 -15.41 -19.39
C HIS A 229 -2.93 -15.69 -20.51
N GLY A 230 -3.02 -14.80 -21.50
CA GLY A 230 -3.76 -15.05 -22.74
C GLY A 230 -5.28 -15.12 -22.55
N VAL A 231 -5.83 -14.31 -21.65
CA VAL A 231 -7.27 -14.20 -21.46
C VAL A 231 -7.86 -13.28 -22.54
N ASP A 232 -8.78 -13.79 -23.36
CA ASP A 232 -9.54 -12.95 -24.30
C ASP A 232 -10.70 -12.28 -23.56
N TRP A 233 -10.44 -11.15 -22.90
CA TRP A 233 -11.42 -10.42 -22.09
C TRP A 233 -12.68 -10.03 -22.88
N ALA A 234 -12.55 -9.75 -24.18
CA ALA A 234 -13.66 -9.40 -25.06
C ALA A 234 -14.64 -10.56 -25.29
N ALA A 235 -14.21 -11.82 -25.10
CA ALA A 235 -15.08 -12.98 -25.16
C ALA A 235 -16.04 -13.09 -23.95
N PHE A 236 -15.77 -12.36 -22.86
CA PHE A 236 -16.57 -12.40 -21.63
C PHE A 236 -17.50 -11.20 -21.50
N ALA A 237 -16.98 -10.00 -21.71
CA ALA A 237 -17.74 -8.75 -21.70
C ALA A 237 -17.13 -7.73 -22.68
N PRO A 238 -17.91 -6.82 -23.26
CA PRO A 238 -17.37 -5.73 -24.06
C PRO A 238 -16.31 -4.93 -23.29
N ALA A 239 -15.32 -4.39 -24.01
CA ALA A 239 -14.38 -3.45 -23.41
C ALA A 239 -15.13 -2.15 -23.04
N ARG A 240 -14.82 -1.59 -21.88
CA ARG A 240 -15.41 -0.32 -21.40
C ARG A 240 -14.49 0.84 -21.79
N ALA A 241 -15.03 1.91 -22.35
CA ALA A 241 -14.24 3.13 -22.57
C ALA A 241 -13.99 3.89 -21.25
N GLU A 242 -12.91 4.67 -21.19
CA GLU A 242 -12.68 5.57 -20.05
C GLU A 242 -13.87 6.54 -19.89
N GLY A 243 -14.38 6.68 -18.66
CA GLY A 243 -15.53 7.55 -18.35
C GLY A 243 -16.92 7.01 -18.70
N GLU A 244 -17.02 5.85 -19.38
CA GLU A 244 -18.32 5.19 -19.62
C GLU A 244 -18.85 4.50 -18.35
N ASP A 245 -20.16 4.49 -18.15
CA ASP A 245 -20.77 3.74 -17.05
C ASP A 245 -20.48 2.23 -17.18
N TRP A 246 -20.22 1.57 -16.06
CA TRP A 246 -20.05 0.12 -16.05
C TRP A 246 -21.42 -0.59 -16.12
N THR A 247 -21.43 -1.80 -16.70
CA THR A 247 -22.63 -2.63 -16.83
C THR A 247 -22.59 -3.81 -15.87
N ARG A 248 -23.71 -4.53 -15.76
CA ARG A 248 -23.74 -5.78 -14.97
C ARG A 248 -22.72 -6.80 -15.46
N ASP A 249 -22.47 -6.89 -16.77
CA ASP A 249 -21.51 -7.83 -17.33
C ASP A 249 -20.07 -7.45 -16.95
N HIS A 250 -19.74 -6.15 -16.87
CA HIS A 250 -18.46 -5.67 -16.35
C HIS A 250 -18.27 -6.07 -14.87
N ALA A 251 -19.30 -5.89 -14.04
CA ALA A 251 -19.26 -6.28 -12.63
C ALA A 251 -19.14 -7.81 -12.46
N ASP A 252 -19.89 -8.59 -13.22
CA ASP A 252 -19.82 -10.05 -13.20
C ASP A 252 -18.45 -10.56 -13.70
N LEU A 253 -17.82 -9.87 -14.67
CA LEU A 253 -16.45 -10.17 -15.10
C LEU A 253 -15.43 -9.88 -13.99
N ALA A 254 -15.50 -8.70 -13.37
CA ALA A 254 -14.65 -8.34 -12.23
C ALA A 254 -14.80 -9.35 -11.07
N ALA A 255 -16.03 -9.74 -10.75
CA ALA A 255 -16.31 -10.76 -9.73
C ALA A 255 -15.75 -12.14 -10.08
N SER A 256 -15.83 -12.54 -11.36
CA SER A 256 -15.30 -13.82 -11.82
C SER A 256 -13.77 -13.85 -11.78
N ALA A 257 -13.11 -12.75 -12.18
CA ALA A 257 -11.66 -12.61 -12.13
C ALA A 257 -11.12 -12.52 -10.70
N GLN A 258 -11.82 -11.81 -9.82
CA GLN A 258 -11.51 -11.78 -8.40
C GLN A 258 -11.62 -13.18 -7.78
N ALA A 259 -12.67 -13.94 -8.11
CA ALA A 259 -12.85 -15.30 -7.60
C ALA A 259 -11.78 -16.28 -8.08
N VAL A 260 -11.38 -16.24 -9.36
CA VAL A 260 -10.34 -17.14 -9.89
C VAL A 260 -8.95 -16.79 -9.36
N LEU A 261 -8.67 -15.50 -9.16
CA LEU A 261 -7.45 -15.04 -8.46
C LEU A 261 -7.40 -15.65 -7.07
N GLU A 262 -8.45 -15.47 -6.28
CA GLU A 262 -8.55 -15.99 -4.93
C GLU A 262 -8.39 -17.51 -4.82
N GLU A 263 -9.00 -18.27 -5.73
CA GLU A 263 -8.85 -19.73 -5.80
C GLU A 263 -7.41 -20.13 -6.09
N THR A 264 -6.80 -19.50 -7.10
CA THR A 264 -5.40 -19.76 -7.47
C THR A 264 -4.46 -19.44 -6.31
N LEU A 265 -4.68 -18.33 -5.60
CA LEU A 265 -3.88 -17.95 -4.44
C LEU A 265 -4.04 -18.93 -3.28
N LEU A 266 -5.25 -19.43 -3.00
CA LEU A 266 -5.45 -20.46 -1.98
C LEU A 266 -4.71 -21.76 -2.32
N ASP A 267 -4.70 -22.16 -3.59
CA ASP A 267 -3.97 -23.35 -4.03
C ASP A 267 -2.45 -23.19 -3.89
N LEU A 268 -1.91 -22.01 -4.24
CA LEU A 268 -0.49 -21.68 -4.04
C LEU A 268 -0.11 -21.66 -2.56
N VAL A 269 -0.94 -21.03 -1.71
CA VAL A 269 -0.75 -21.02 -0.25
C VAL A 269 -0.80 -22.45 0.31
N GLY A 270 -1.76 -23.26 -0.14
CA GLY A 270 -1.91 -24.65 0.25
C GLY A 270 -0.72 -25.52 -0.16
N TRP A 271 -0.17 -25.30 -1.37
CA TRP A 271 1.06 -25.92 -1.83
C TRP A 271 2.25 -25.51 -0.97
N LEU A 272 2.45 -24.20 -0.76
CA LEU A 272 3.58 -23.69 0.02
C LEU A 272 3.56 -24.26 1.44
N HIS A 273 2.40 -24.34 2.08
CA HIS A 273 2.29 -24.94 3.40
C HIS A 273 2.60 -26.45 3.41
N ARG A 274 2.36 -27.19 2.32
CA ARG A 274 2.73 -28.61 2.26
C ARG A 274 4.24 -28.79 2.12
N GLU A 275 4.89 -27.99 1.30
CA GLU A 275 6.35 -28.07 1.06
C GLU A 275 7.15 -27.50 2.21
N ALA A 276 6.68 -26.38 2.75
CA ALA A 276 7.33 -25.68 3.83
C ALA A 276 6.76 -26.17 5.18
N GLY A 277 5.51 -25.89 5.50
CA GLY A 277 4.87 -26.30 6.77
C GLY A 277 5.11 -25.36 7.96
N GLY A 278 5.19 -24.05 7.71
CA GLY A 278 5.35 -23.02 8.73
C GLY A 278 4.02 -22.61 9.35
N GLU A 279 4.05 -21.97 10.52
CA GLU A 279 2.83 -21.46 11.16
C GLU A 279 2.36 -20.10 10.59
N THR A 280 3.30 -19.33 10.06
CA THR A 280 3.09 -17.95 9.63
C THR A 280 3.38 -17.84 8.14
N LEU A 281 2.42 -17.29 7.40
CA LEU A 281 2.60 -16.82 6.04
C LEU A 281 2.87 -15.31 6.04
N THR A 282 3.94 -14.88 5.39
CA THR A 282 4.18 -13.46 5.06
C THR A 282 3.96 -13.22 3.56
N MET A 283 3.40 -12.07 3.21
CA MET A 283 3.05 -11.75 1.81
C MET A 283 3.53 -10.36 1.39
N ALA A 284 4.01 -10.27 0.15
CA ALA A 284 4.41 -9.06 -0.56
C ALA A 284 4.12 -9.19 -2.07
N GLY A 285 4.48 -8.18 -2.86
CA GLY A 285 4.12 -8.02 -4.26
C GLY A 285 2.79 -7.28 -4.43
N GLY A 286 2.59 -6.62 -5.57
CA GLY A 286 1.42 -5.76 -5.80
C GLY A 286 0.07 -6.46 -5.59
N VAL A 287 -0.02 -7.75 -5.91
CA VAL A 287 -1.25 -8.55 -5.73
C VAL A 287 -1.58 -8.74 -4.24
N ALA A 288 -0.60 -8.72 -3.34
CA ALA A 288 -0.81 -8.83 -1.90
C ALA A 288 -1.50 -7.58 -1.30
N LEU A 289 -1.71 -6.51 -2.06
CA LEU A 289 -2.59 -5.40 -1.67
C LEU A 289 -4.09 -5.72 -1.81
N ASN A 290 -4.44 -6.88 -2.40
CA ASN A 290 -5.81 -7.36 -2.53
C ASN A 290 -6.34 -7.89 -1.19
N CYS A 291 -6.94 -7.00 -0.40
CA CYS A 291 -7.43 -7.32 0.95
C CYS A 291 -8.55 -8.36 0.97
N VAL A 292 -9.29 -8.53 -0.12
CA VAL A 292 -10.33 -9.57 -0.25
C VAL A 292 -9.68 -10.95 -0.31
N ALA A 293 -8.67 -11.11 -1.18
CA ALA A 293 -7.91 -12.35 -1.28
C ALA A 293 -7.15 -12.68 0.01
N ASN A 294 -6.49 -11.69 0.62
CA ASN A 294 -5.79 -11.88 1.90
C ASN A 294 -6.70 -12.42 3.00
N SER A 295 -7.96 -11.95 3.05
CA SER A 295 -8.93 -12.36 4.06
C SER A 295 -9.44 -13.77 3.83
N ARG A 296 -9.62 -14.15 2.56
CA ARG A 296 -9.93 -15.53 2.20
C ARG A 296 -8.79 -16.47 2.54
N ILE A 297 -7.54 -16.08 2.26
CA ILE A 297 -6.33 -16.83 2.67
C ILE A 297 -6.27 -16.99 4.19
N ALA A 298 -6.48 -15.92 4.96
CA ALA A 298 -6.44 -15.98 6.41
C ALA A 298 -7.57 -16.85 7.02
N ARG A 299 -8.73 -16.93 6.36
CA ARG A 299 -9.89 -17.70 6.83
C ARG A 299 -9.86 -19.18 6.41
N GLN A 300 -9.42 -19.45 5.18
CA GLN A 300 -9.54 -20.76 4.54
C GLN A 300 -8.19 -21.46 4.33
N GLY A 301 -7.09 -20.71 4.40
CA GLY A 301 -5.74 -21.23 4.25
C GLY A 301 -5.28 -22.02 5.48
N PRO A 302 -4.22 -22.84 5.34
CA PRO A 302 -3.72 -23.70 6.39
C PRO A 302 -2.88 -22.99 7.45
N TYR A 303 -2.49 -21.73 7.22
CA TYR A 303 -1.62 -20.99 8.13
C TYR A 303 -2.37 -20.46 9.35
N ARG A 304 -1.71 -20.53 10.51
CA ARG A 304 -2.24 -19.96 11.76
C ARG A 304 -2.20 -18.43 11.75
N ARG A 305 -1.19 -17.85 11.10
CA ARG A 305 -0.99 -16.40 11.03
C ARG A 305 -0.72 -16.00 9.59
N VAL A 306 -1.34 -14.90 9.16
CA VAL A 306 -1.05 -14.26 7.87
C VAL A 306 -0.65 -12.83 8.16
N TRP A 307 0.52 -12.42 7.70
CA TRP A 307 1.02 -11.05 7.81
C TRP A 307 1.32 -10.53 6.42
N VAL A 308 0.81 -9.34 6.10
CA VAL A 308 0.97 -8.72 4.79
C VAL A 308 1.72 -7.41 4.98
N GLN A 309 2.73 -7.17 4.14
CA GLN A 309 3.54 -5.94 4.19
C GLN A 309 2.65 -4.71 3.86
N PRO A 310 2.53 -3.68 4.73
CA PRO A 310 1.79 -2.45 4.42
C PRO A 310 2.18 -1.77 3.11
N ALA A 311 3.47 -1.78 2.76
CA ALA A 311 3.97 -1.33 1.46
C ALA A 311 4.25 -2.51 0.51
N ALA A 312 3.30 -3.43 0.33
CA ALA A 312 3.53 -4.69 -0.39
C ALA A 312 3.91 -4.52 -1.87
N GLY A 313 3.50 -3.42 -2.53
CA GLY A 313 3.90 -3.13 -3.91
C GLY A 313 5.37 -2.76 -4.06
N ASP A 314 5.76 -2.32 -5.25
CA ASP A 314 7.17 -2.09 -5.63
C ASP A 314 7.92 -1.13 -4.70
N ALA A 315 7.23 -0.14 -4.12
CA ALA A 315 7.81 0.73 -3.10
C ALA A 315 8.55 -0.08 -2.04
N GLY A 316 7.91 -1.11 -1.47
CA GLY A 316 8.44 -1.92 -0.39
C GLY A 316 9.71 -2.70 -0.74
N THR A 317 10.04 -2.86 -2.02
CA THR A 317 11.29 -3.51 -2.44
C THR A 317 12.52 -2.68 -2.08
N ALA A 318 12.38 -1.34 -1.93
CA ALA A 318 13.45 -0.51 -1.37
C ALA A 318 13.81 -0.99 0.04
N LEU A 319 12.81 -1.09 0.92
CA LEU A 319 13.01 -1.61 2.28
C LEU A 319 13.55 -3.04 2.26
N GLY A 320 12.95 -3.90 1.43
CA GLY A 320 13.35 -5.30 1.33
C GLY A 320 14.79 -5.50 0.86
N GLY A 321 15.26 -4.72 -0.12
CA GLY A 321 16.66 -4.75 -0.57
C GLY A 321 17.62 -4.40 0.57
N ALA A 322 17.31 -3.36 1.34
CA ALA A 322 18.13 -2.97 2.49
C ALA A 322 18.13 -4.04 3.59
N LEU A 323 16.96 -4.63 3.91
CA LEU A 323 16.84 -5.71 4.88
C LEU A 323 17.56 -6.99 4.44
N HIS A 324 17.53 -7.30 3.13
CA HIS A 324 18.22 -8.45 2.56
C HIS A 324 19.73 -8.34 2.76
N LEU A 325 20.33 -7.18 2.47
CA LEU A 325 21.75 -6.95 2.72
C LEU A 325 22.06 -6.92 4.21
N ALA A 326 21.20 -6.31 5.04
CA ALA A 326 21.38 -6.30 6.50
C ALA A 326 21.42 -7.73 7.07
N ALA A 327 20.58 -8.63 6.56
CA ALA A 327 20.50 -10.03 6.98
C ALA A 327 21.78 -10.83 6.76
N GLN A 328 22.69 -10.39 5.88
CA GLN A 328 23.97 -11.07 5.64
C GLN A 328 24.96 -10.85 6.79
N GLU A 329 24.84 -9.76 7.53
CA GLU A 329 25.71 -9.40 8.66
C GLU A 329 25.06 -9.70 10.03
N GLY A 330 23.74 -9.90 10.06
CA GLY A 330 22.99 -10.27 11.28
C GLY A 330 21.49 -10.17 11.08
N ALA A 331 20.70 -10.79 11.95
CA ALA A 331 19.24 -10.77 11.82
C ALA A 331 18.68 -9.34 11.95
N PRO A 332 18.00 -8.80 10.92
CA PRO A 332 17.37 -7.50 11.02
C PRO A 332 16.18 -7.54 11.98
N GLN A 333 15.79 -6.37 12.48
CA GLN A 333 14.63 -6.23 13.35
C GLN A 333 13.36 -6.07 12.51
N PRO A 334 12.21 -6.58 13.00
CA PRO A 334 10.91 -6.28 12.42
C PRO A 334 10.67 -4.78 12.30
N ILE A 335 9.89 -4.35 11.30
CA ILE A 335 9.51 -2.94 11.21
C ILE A 335 8.68 -2.53 12.44
N PRO A 336 8.90 -1.33 13.00
CA PRO A 336 8.18 -0.88 14.20
C PRO A 336 6.69 -0.59 13.91
N GLY A 337 6.40 -0.19 12.68
CA GLY A 337 5.10 0.28 12.19
C GLY A 337 5.23 0.73 10.73
N ALA A 338 4.18 1.34 10.20
CA ALA A 338 4.19 1.93 8.86
C ALA A 338 4.59 3.42 8.88
N ASP A 339 4.65 4.06 10.05
CA ASP A 339 4.99 5.46 10.31
C ASP A 339 6.51 5.74 10.13
N LEU A 340 6.99 5.46 8.92
CA LEU A 340 8.41 5.50 8.55
C LEU A 340 8.80 6.74 7.73
N GLY A 341 7.84 7.58 7.35
CA GLY A 341 8.03 8.77 6.53
C GLY A 341 8.35 10.05 7.32
N ARG A 342 8.07 11.20 6.71
CA ARG A 342 8.34 12.55 7.25
C ARG A 342 7.47 12.85 8.47
N GLY A 343 8.11 13.34 9.53
CA GLY A 343 7.45 13.98 10.68
C GLY A 343 7.85 15.45 10.78
N TRP A 344 7.07 16.22 11.52
CA TRP A 344 7.24 17.66 11.68
C TRP A 344 7.11 18.03 13.16
N SER A 345 7.96 18.92 13.65
CA SER A 345 7.86 19.48 14.99
C SER A 345 6.75 20.53 15.08
N ASP A 346 6.24 20.75 16.30
CA ASP A 346 5.21 21.76 16.55
C ASP A 346 5.70 23.17 16.16
N GLU A 347 6.99 23.46 16.34
CA GLU A 347 7.62 24.70 15.91
C GLU A 347 7.63 24.87 14.39
N GLU A 348 7.96 23.82 13.64
CA GLU A 348 7.92 23.85 12.17
C GLU A 348 6.49 24.04 11.66
N LEU A 349 5.52 23.32 12.24
CA LEU A 349 4.11 23.45 11.89
C LEU A 349 3.57 24.86 12.18
N ARG A 350 3.92 25.42 13.35
CA ARG A 350 3.56 26.81 13.70
C ARG A 350 4.16 27.81 12.70
N ALA A 351 5.44 27.64 12.36
CA ALA A 351 6.12 28.51 11.42
C ALA A 351 5.46 28.51 10.03
N TRP A 352 4.97 27.36 9.56
CA TRP A 352 4.19 27.26 8.33
C TRP A 352 2.88 28.06 8.41
N LEU A 353 2.13 27.92 9.50
CA LEU A 353 0.86 28.63 9.72
C LEU A 353 1.07 30.15 9.78
N GLU A 354 2.11 30.60 10.51
CA GLU A 354 2.46 32.01 10.65
C GLU A 354 2.94 32.60 9.32
N THR A 355 3.79 31.89 8.58
CA THR A 355 4.26 32.30 7.25
C THR A 355 3.12 32.43 6.26
N ALA A 356 2.17 31.49 6.29
CA ALA A 356 0.99 31.50 5.43
C ALA A 356 -0.11 32.46 5.91
N ALA A 357 0.06 33.10 7.08
CA ALA A 357 -0.93 33.93 7.76
C ALA A 357 -2.29 33.23 7.93
N VAL A 358 -2.28 31.92 8.22
CA VAL A 358 -3.48 31.11 8.43
C VAL A 358 -3.89 31.23 9.90
N PRO A 359 -5.12 31.70 10.22
CA PRO A 359 -5.60 31.74 11.60
C PRO A 359 -5.72 30.32 12.18
N TYR A 360 -5.16 30.11 13.37
CA TYR A 360 -5.17 28.82 14.04
C TYR A 360 -5.53 28.94 15.53
N GLU A 361 -5.98 27.82 16.10
CA GLU A 361 -6.21 27.59 17.52
C GLU A 361 -5.20 26.57 18.04
N GLU A 362 -4.80 26.69 19.30
CA GLU A 362 -3.96 25.71 20.00
C GLU A 362 -4.78 25.17 21.19
N PRO A 363 -5.70 24.21 20.95
CA PRO A 363 -6.56 23.66 21.99
C PRO A 363 -5.77 22.82 23.00
N ASP A 364 -6.30 22.70 24.22
CA ASP A 364 -5.71 21.85 25.28
C ASP A 364 -5.61 20.37 24.87
N ASP A 365 -6.57 19.90 24.06
CA ASP A 365 -6.55 18.55 23.49
C ASP A 365 -7.10 18.55 22.05
N ILE A 366 -6.21 18.32 21.09
CA ILE A 366 -6.58 18.22 19.67
C ILE A 366 -7.46 16.99 19.39
N ALA A 367 -7.32 15.89 20.15
CA ALA A 367 -8.14 14.70 19.97
C ALA A 367 -9.61 14.96 20.34
N GLU A 368 -9.85 15.68 21.45
CA GLU A 368 -11.20 16.12 21.84
C GLU A 368 -11.79 17.11 20.85
N THR A 369 -10.98 18.04 20.36
CA THR A 369 -11.40 19.04 19.38
C THR A 369 -11.83 18.40 18.06
N VAL A 370 -11.06 17.41 17.58
CA VAL A 370 -11.40 16.63 16.38
C VAL A 370 -12.62 15.73 16.61
N ALA A 371 -12.71 15.05 17.75
CA ALA A 371 -13.87 14.23 18.08
C ALA A 371 -15.16 15.04 18.16
N GLU A 372 -15.10 16.28 18.66
CA GLU A 372 -16.22 17.21 18.64
C GLU A 372 -16.65 17.59 17.23
N GLU A 373 -15.70 17.91 16.35
CA GLU A 373 -16.01 18.27 14.96
C GLU A 373 -16.64 17.09 14.21
N LEU A 374 -16.07 15.89 14.37
CA LEU A 374 -16.64 14.67 13.81
C LEU A 374 -18.05 14.38 14.33
N ALA A 375 -18.30 14.61 15.63
CA ALA A 375 -19.64 14.43 16.22
C ALA A 375 -20.67 15.43 15.67
N ARG A 376 -20.23 16.59 15.18
CA ARG A 376 -21.04 17.59 14.46
C ARG A 376 -21.16 17.31 12.95
N ASP A 377 -20.66 16.16 12.50
CA ASP A 377 -20.64 15.72 11.10
C ASP A 377 -19.71 16.55 10.18
N GLY A 378 -18.69 17.18 10.76
CA GLY A 378 -17.61 17.82 10.01
C GLY A 378 -16.63 16.81 9.43
N ILE A 379 -16.07 17.11 8.26
CA ILE A 379 -14.93 16.38 7.66
C ILE A 379 -13.64 16.99 8.21
N VAL A 380 -12.77 16.15 8.73
CA VAL A 380 -11.51 16.58 9.35
C VAL A 380 -10.32 16.08 8.52
N ALA A 381 -9.44 16.99 8.12
CA ALA A 381 -8.10 16.66 7.66
C ALA A 381 -7.20 16.46 8.88
N TRP A 382 -6.63 15.28 9.01
CA TRP A 382 -5.80 14.85 10.14
C TRP A 382 -4.36 14.66 9.66
N PHE A 383 -3.47 15.55 10.12
CA PHE A 383 -2.05 15.55 9.81
C PHE A 383 -1.25 15.48 11.11
N GLN A 384 -0.78 14.28 11.46
CA GLN A 384 -0.12 13.99 12.74
C GLN A 384 1.13 13.15 12.54
N GLY A 385 2.15 13.34 13.38
CA GLY A 385 3.30 12.46 13.45
C GLY A 385 4.02 12.21 12.11
N ARG A 386 4.67 11.05 12.02
CA ARG A 386 5.35 10.59 10.81
C ARG A 386 4.36 10.03 9.81
N SER A 387 4.53 10.32 8.53
CA SER A 387 3.68 9.75 7.49
C SER A 387 3.86 8.24 7.31
N GLU A 388 2.79 7.61 6.84
CA GLU A 388 2.75 6.19 6.54
C GLU A 388 3.53 5.86 5.26
N TYR A 389 4.24 4.74 5.26
CA TYR A 389 4.87 4.13 4.11
C TYR A 389 3.96 3.06 3.51
N GLY A 390 3.59 3.25 2.25
CA GLY A 390 2.60 2.44 1.53
C GLY A 390 1.32 3.22 1.19
N PRO A 391 0.38 2.56 0.50
CA PRO A 391 -0.74 3.24 -0.17
C PRO A 391 -1.95 3.53 0.75
N ARG A 392 -1.87 3.25 2.05
CA ARG A 392 -2.97 3.40 3.00
C ARG A 392 -2.66 4.51 3.99
N ALA A 393 -3.61 5.41 4.19
CA ALA A 393 -3.59 6.28 5.36
C ALA A 393 -4.05 5.48 6.58
N LEU A 394 -3.25 5.50 7.62
CA LEU A 394 -3.39 4.72 8.84
C LEU A 394 -3.45 5.64 10.07
N GLY A 395 -4.04 6.83 9.94
CA GLY A 395 -4.24 7.75 11.05
C GLY A 395 -3.10 8.75 11.24
N HIS A 396 -2.25 8.99 10.23
CA HIS A 396 -1.24 10.05 10.24
C HIS A 396 -1.49 11.09 9.14
N ARG A 397 -1.95 10.66 7.95
CA ARG A 397 -2.34 11.53 6.82
C ARG A 397 -3.75 11.17 6.33
N SER A 398 -4.75 11.46 7.15
CA SER A 398 -6.12 10.95 6.99
C SER A 398 -7.16 12.04 6.77
N LEU A 399 -8.18 11.75 5.97
CA LEU A 399 -9.48 12.41 6.02
C LEU A 399 -10.41 11.57 6.89
N LEU A 400 -10.97 12.21 7.90
CA LEU A 400 -11.84 11.61 8.89
C LEU A 400 -13.27 12.13 8.74
N ALA A 401 -14.25 11.25 8.97
CA ALA A 401 -15.66 11.61 8.94
C ALA A 401 -16.50 10.73 9.89
N HIS A 402 -17.72 11.18 10.18
CA HIS A 402 -18.67 10.45 11.00
C HIS A 402 -19.18 9.19 10.25
N PRO A 403 -19.11 7.97 10.84
CA PRO A 403 -19.50 6.74 10.15
C PRO A 403 -21.02 6.54 10.08
N GLY A 404 -21.77 7.17 10.99
CA GLY A 404 -23.23 7.04 11.11
C GLY A 404 -24.05 7.80 10.06
N ARG A 405 -23.43 8.45 9.08
CA ARG A 405 -24.09 9.20 8.00
C ARG A 405 -23.70 8.59 6.65
N ALA A 406 -24.66 8.00 5.94
CA ALA A 406 -24.36 7.34 4.66
C ALA A 406 -23.80 8.33 3.62
N GLU A 407 -24.24 9.58 3.69
CA GLU A 407 -23.85 10.70 2.84
C GLU A 407 -22.35 11.02 2.95
N ASN A 408 -21.69 10.62 4.04
CA ASN A 408 -20.25 10.86 4.20
C ASN A 408 -19.40 10.04 3.23
N LEU A 409 -19.89 8.91 2.73
CA LEU A 409 -19.23 8.18 1.64
C LEU A 409 -19.15 9.06 0.39
N GLU A 410 -20.27 9.66 -0.01
CA GLU A 410 -20.38 10.54 -1.17
C GLU A 410 -19.57 11.83 -0.96
N ARG A 411 -19.70 12.49 0.20
CA ARG A 411 -18.94 13.71 0.51
C ARG A 411 -17.43 13.48 0.41
N LEU A 412 -16.92 12.36 0.94
CA LEU A 412 -15.50 12.01 0.84
C LEU A 412 -15.09 11.65 -0.59
N ASN A 413 -15.94 10.97 -1.36
CA ASN A 413 -15.66 10.68 -2.77
C ASN A 413 -15.64 11.97 -3.62
N HIS A 414 -16.49 12.95 -3.29
CA HIS A 414 -16.49 14.28 -3.92
C HIS A 414 -15.19 15.05 -3.64
N VAL A 415 -14.72 15.10 -2.39
CA VAL A 415 -13.40 15.68 -2.02
C VAL A 415 -12.27 15.09 -2.87
N LYS A 416 -12.38 13.81 -3.19
CA LYS A 416 -11.35 13.04 -3.90
C LYS A 416 -11.59 12.96 -5.41
N GLY A 417 -12.62 13.63 -5.94
CA GLY A 417 -13.01 13.63 -7.36
C GLY A 417 -13.01 12.23 -7.98
N ARG A 418 -13.60 11.25 -7.30
CA ARG A 418 -13.56 9.84 -7.68
C ARG A 418 -14.95 9.20 -7.72
N GLU A 419 -15.03 8.03 -8.35
CA GLU A 419 -16.26 7.26 -8.55
C GLU A 419 -16.98 6.95 -7.23
N GLU A 420 -18.32 6.98 -7.25
CA GLU A 420 -19.17 6.87 -6.05
C GLU A 420 -19.08 5.50 -5.36
N PHE A 421 -18.73 4.44 -6.09
CA PHE A 421 -18.63 3.08 -5.55
C PHE A 421 -17.34 2.82 -4.76
N ARG A 422 -16.43 3.80 -4.64
CA ARG A 422 -15.15 3.62 -3.92
C ARG A 422 -15.38 3.57 -2.41
N PRO A 423 -15.07 2.45 -1.73
CA PRO A 423 -15.28 2.35 -0.30
C PRO A 423 -14.30 3.21 0.50
N VAL A 424 -14.66 3.42 1.76
CA VAL A 424 -13.83 4.01 2.82
C VAL A 424 -13.69 3.01 3.97
N ALA A 425 -12.68 3.17 4.82
CA ALA A 425 -12.33 2.20 5.85
C ALA A 425 -12.69 2.71 7.24
N PRO A 426 -13.17 1.87 8.18
CA PRO A 426 -13.29 2.26 9.57
C PRO A 426 -11.97 2.09 10.33
N MET A 427 -11.65 3.08 11.16
CA MET A 427 -10.73 2.94 12.30
C MET A 427 -11.50 2.57 13.56
N VAL A 428 -10.97 1.64 14.34
CA VAL A 428 -11.59 1.13 15.56
C VAL A 428 -10.50 0.79 16.58
N LEU A 429 -10.76 0.98 17.87
CA LEU A 429 -9.86 0.51 18.92
C LEU A 429 -9.77 -1.03 18.88
N ALA A 430 -8.57 -1.57 19.07
CA ALA A 430 -8.30 -3.00 18.91
C ALA A 430 -9.18 -3.89 19.81
N ASP A 431 -9.47 -3.46 21.04
CA ASP A 431 -10.33 -4.14 22.01
C ASP A 431 -11.83 -4.04 21.68
N ARG A 432 -12.24 -3.06 20.87
CA ARG A 432 -13.62 -2.89 20.37
C ARG A 432 -13.90 -3.65 19.08
N ALA A 433 -12.87 -3.98 18.30
CA ALA A 433 -13.00 -4.52 16.95
C ALA A 433 -13.84 -5.80 16.88
N ALA A 434 -13.58 -6.78 17.76
CA ALA A 434 -14.25 -8.08 17.75
C ALA A 434 -15.77 -8.01 18.05
N GLY A 435 -16.26 -6.91 18.63
CA GLY A 435 -17.69 -6.69 18.86
C GLY A 435 -18.45 -6.16 17.64
N ILE A 436 -17.73 -5.82 16.55
CA ILE A 436 -18.25 -5.12 15.37
C ILE A 436 -17.91 -5.87 14.09
N PHE A 437 -16.71 -6.45 14.03
CA PHE A 437 -16.12 -7.02 12.82
C PHE A 437 -15.68 -8.46 13.06
N ASP A 438 -16.03 -9.36 12.15
CA ASP A 438 -15.59 -10.76 12.13
C ASP A 438 -14.54 -10.98 11.02
N GLY A 439 -13.34 -11.37 11.41
CA GLY A 439 -12.18 -11.55 10.52
C GLY A 439 -10.85 -11.42 11.26
N PRO A 440 -9.72 -11.38 10.52
CA PRO A 440 -8.38 -11.37 11.11
C PRO A 440 -8.11 -10.15 12.01
N VAL A 441 -7.75 -10.38 13.27
CA VAL A 441 -7.34 -9.33 14.22
C VAL A 441 -6.01 -9.67 14.89
N PRO A 442 -5.10 -8.70 15.11
CA PRO A 442 -5.24 -7.28 14.73
C PRO A 442 -5.14 -7.05 13.21
N SER A 443 -5.71 -5.96 12.72
CA SER A 443 -5.64 -5.50 11.31
C SER A 443 -5.16 -4.04 11.28
N PRO A 444 -3.88 -3.75 11.61
CA PRO A 444 -3.40 -2.37 11.73
C PRO A 444 -3.19 -1.66 10.39
N TYR A 445 -3.17 -2.39 9.27
CA TYR A 445 -2.72 -1.87 7.97
C TYR A 445 -3.80 -1.81 6.89
N MET A 446 -5.07 -2.11 7.22
CA MET A 446 -6.16 -2.21 6.24
C MET A 446 -5.87 -3.21 5.09
N LEU A 447 -5.26 -4.34 5.41
CA LEU A 447 -4.91 -5.40 4.43
C LEU A 447 -5.86 -6.60 4.48
N PHE A 448 -6.90 -6.52 5.31
CA PHE A 448 -7.95 -7.52 5.45
C PHE A 448 -9.33 -6.84 5.45
N VAL A 449 -10.33 -7.56 4.93
CA VAL A 449 -11.76 -7.26 5.02
C VAL A 449 -12.41 -8.15 6.08
N HIS A 450 -13.47 -7.63 6.68
CA HIS A 450 -14.18 -8.26 7.80
C HIS A 450 -15.67 -8.20 7.55
N ASP A 451 -16.39 -9.22 7.98
CA ASP A 451 -17.85 -9.20 7.98
C ASP A 451 -18.32 -8.22 9.06
N VAL A 452 -19.21 -7.29 8.73
CA VAL A 452 -19.78 -6.36 9.71
C VAL A 452 -20.96 -7.05 10.40
N ALA A 453 -20.91 -7.11 11.73
CA ALA A 453 -21.99 -7.68 12.54
C ALA A 453 -23.31 -6.94 12.28
N ALA A 454 -24.40 -7.70 12.14
CA ALA A 454 -25.69 -7.17 11.68
C ALA A 454 -26.20 -5.97 12.51
N ALA A 455 -25.98 -5.99 13.82
CA ALA A 455 -26.37 -4.91 14.73
C ALA A 455 -25.66 -3.55 14.48
N TRP A 456 -24.58 -3.55 13.70
CA TRP A 456 -23.79 -2.36 13.40
C TRP A 456 -24.01 -1.83 11.98
N ARG A 457 -24.52 -2.63 11.04
CA ARG A 457 -24.62 -2.25 9.63
C ARG A 457 -25.36 -0.92 9.41
N ASP A 458 -26.49 -0.75 10.09
CA ASP A 458 -27.30 0.49 9.99
C ASP A 458 -26.76 1.63 10.88
N ARG A 459 -25.87 1.33 11.83
CA ARG A 459 -25.29 2.32 12.75
C ARG A 459 -24.03 3.00 12.20
N ILE A 460 -23.33 2.32 11.29
CA ILE A 460 -22.09 2.79 10.67
C ILE A 460 -22.13 2.67 9.13
N PRO A 461 -23.23 3.07 8.45
CA PRO A 461 -23.46 2.76 7.04
C PRO A 461 -22.39 3.33 6.10
N ALA A 462 -21.67 4.40 6.48
CA ALA A 462 -20.65 5.01 5.63
C ALA A 462 -19.45 4.09 5.33
N VAL A 463 -19.18 3.12 6.22
CA VAL A 463 -18.00 2.23 6.15
C VAL A 463 -18.36 0.79 5.81
N VAL A 464 -19.64 0.50 5.56
CA VAL A 464 -20.14 -0.83 5.22
C VAL A 464 -20.19 -0.95 3.70
N HIS A 465 -19.46 -1.90 3.15
CA HIS A 465 -19.49 -2.22 1.73
C HIS A 465 -20.85 -2.84 1.34
N VAL A 466 -21.13 -2.85 0.04
CA VAL A 466 -22.40 -3.38 -0.51
C VAL A 466 -22.66 -4.86 -0.19
N ASP A 467 -21.60 -5.63 0.07
CA ASP A 467 -21.65 -7.03 0.47
C ASP A 467 -21.73 -7.25 1.99
N GLY A 468 -21.81 -6.16 2.78
CA GLY A 468 -21.86 -6.21 4.24
C GLY A 468 -20.51 -6.37 4.93
N THR A 469 -19.41 -6.23 4.19
CA THR A 469 -18.04 -6.24 4.73
C THR A 469 -17.51 -4.83 5.00
N ALA A 470 -16.36 -4.73 5.66
CA ALA A 470 -15.60 -3.49 5.79
C ALA A 470 -14.10 -3.81 5.84
N ARG A 471 -13.26 -2.94 5.28
CA ARG A 471 -11.79 -3.05 5.38
C ARG A 471 -11.28 -2.22 6.55
N ILE A 472 -10.92 -2.85 7.66
CA ILE A 472 -10.73 -2.12 8.92
C ILE A 472 -9.26 -1.80 9.24
N GLN A 473 -9.07 -0.74 10.02
CA GLN A 473 -7.85 -0.48 10.78
C GLN A 473 -8.11 -0.64 12.28
N THR A 474 -7.40 -1.57 12.93
CA THR A 474 -7.39 -1.67 14.39
C THR A 474 -6.29 -0.78 14.98
N VAL A 475 -6.63 0.00 16.01
CA VAL A 475 -5.74 0.94 16.68
C VAL A 475 -5.44 0.46 18.09
N GLU A 476 -4.15 0.28 18.42
CA GLU A 476 -3.69 -0.02 19.78
C GLU A 476 -3.28 1.27 20.51
N GLU A 477 -3.85 1.55 21.68
CA GLU A 477 -3.55 2.77 22.46
C GLU A 477 -2.06 2.94 22.76
N ARG A 478 -1.35 1.84 23.05
CA ARG A 478 0.10 1.88 23.32
C ARG A 478 0.92 2.35 22.11
N ARG A 479 0.46 2.05 20.89
CA ARG A 479 1.15 2.42 19.64
C ARG A 479 0.72 3.79 19.15
N GLU A 480 -0.59 4.06 19.20
CA GLU A 480 -1.22 5.25 18.62
C GLU A 480 -2.08 5.99 19.65
N PRO A 481 -1.48 6.55 20.72
CA PRO A 481 -2.25 7.08 21.84
C PRO A 481 -3.12 8.28 21.46
N LEU A 482 -2.68 9.10 20.50
CA LEU A 482 -3.47 10.26 20.05
C LEU A 482 -4.71 9.83 19.25
N VAL A 483 -4.56 8.90 18.31
CA VAL A 483 -5.68 8.34 17.53
C VAL A 483 -6.64 7.59 18.46
N ALA A 484 -6.12 6.83 19.42
CA ALA A 484 -6.94 6.11 20.39
C ALA A 484 -7.77 7.06 21.28
N ARG A 485 -7.18 8.17 21.74
CA ARG A 485 -7.94 9.21 22.47
C ARG A 485 -9.03 9.84 21.61
N MET A 486 -8.76 10.13 20.34
CA MET A 486 -9.75 10.69 19.41
C MET A 486 -10.92 9.72 19.21
N LEU A 487 -10.63 8.43 18.97
CA LEU A 487 -11.65 7.39 18.86
C LEU A 487 -12.50 7.26 20.13
N ALA A 488 -11.86 7.24 21.30
CA ALA A 488 -12.57 7.13 22.58
C ALA A 488 -13.43 8.38 22.88
N ALA A 489 -12.93 9.57 22.56
CA ALA A 489 -13.69 10.82 22.69
C ALA A 489 -14.89 10.85 21.74
N PHE A 490 -14.71 10.38 20.50
CA PHE A 490 -15.78 10.27 19.53
C PHE A 490 -16.86 9.27 19.99
N GLU A 491 -16.46 8.10 20.49
CA GLU A 491 -17.40 7.10 21.02
C GLU A 491 -18.20 7.65 22.22
N ARG A 492 -17.56 8.38 23.15
CA ARG A 492 -18.27 9.02 24.27
C ARG A 492 -19.36 10.00 23.81
N ARG A 493 -19.13 10.70 22.69
CA ARG A 493 -20.03 11.74 22.16
C ARG A 493 -21.18 11.17 21.33
N THR A 494 -20.92 10.08 20.60
CA THR A 494 -21.86 9.57 19.58
C THR A 494 -22.41 8.17 19.89
N GLY A 495 -21.77 7.44 20.80
CA GLY A 495 -22.02 6.01 21.04
C GLY A 495 -21.53 5.10 19.91
N LEU A 496 -20.75 5.60 18.95
CA LEU A 496 -20.20 4.85 17.83
C LEU A 496 -18.70 4.56 18.05
N PRO A 497 -18.23 3.29 18.06
CA PRO A 497 -16.84 2.95 18.38
C PRO A 497 -15.88 3.06 17.19
N VAL A 498 -16.30 3.67 16.07
CA VAL A 498 -15.53 3.71 14.83
C VAL A 498 -15.53 5.12 14.25
N VAL A 499 -14.50 5.45 13.47
CA VAL A 499 -14.41 6.70 12.70
C VAL A 499 -14.03 6.34 11.27
N VAL A 500 -14.59 7.03 10.27
CA VAL A 500 -14.19 6.84 8.86
C VAL A 500 -12.74 7.29 8.70
N ASN A 501 -11.93 6.54 7.97
CA ASN A 501 -10.59 6.90 7.54
C ASN A 501 -10.44 6.65 6.03
N THR A 502 -9.95 7.67 5.34
CA THR A 502 -9.47 7.58 3.95
C THR A 502 -8.24 8.46 3.79
N SER A 503 -7.46 8.26 2.73
CA SER A 503 -6.24 9.06 2.53
C SER A 503 -6.53 10.55 2.37
N LEU A 504 -5.70 11.37 3.00
CA LEU A 504 -5.70 12.82 2.85
C LEU A 504 -5.03 13.20 1.54
N ASN A 505 -5.85 13.35 0.52
CA ASN A 505 -5.49 13.83 -0.81
C ASN A 505 -6.73 14.25 -1.59
N THR A 506 -6.51 15.04 -2.63
CA THR A 506 -7.51 15.38 -3.65
C THR A 506 -7.31 14.53 -4.91
N ALA A 507 -8.23 14.66 -5.88
CA ALA A 507 -8.25 13.86 -7.10
C ALA A 507 -6.89 13.89 -7.84
N GLY A 508 -6.38 12.71 -8.18
CA GLY A 508 -5.14 12.56 -8.95
C GLY A 508 -3.84 12.91 -8.20
N ARG A 509 -3.92 13.38 -6.94
CA ARG A 509 -2.74 13.73 -6.14
C ARG A 509 -2.35 12.58 -5.19
N PRO A 510 -1.06 12.38 -4.92
CA PRO A 510 -0.62 11.46 -3.88
C PRO A 510 -1.02 11.96 -2.49
N MET A 511 -0.97 11.08 -1.48
CA MET A 511 -1.22 11.46 -0.08
C MET A 511 -0.36 12.64 0.32
N VAL A 512 -0.93 13.62 1.03
CA VAL A 512 -0.18 14.77 1.53
C VAL A 512 0.94 14.32 2.48
N ASP A 513 2.05 15.05 2.46
CA ASP A 513 3.22 14.70 3.29
C ASP A 513 3.91 15.94 3.87
N ASP A 514 3.81 17.08 3.18
CA ASP A 514 4.28 18.39 3.62
C ASP A 514 3.12 19.23 4.22
N PRO A 515 3.35 20.08 5.24
CA PRO A 515 2.35 21.01 5.76
C PRO A 515 1.77 21.91 4.67
N ARG A 516 2.58 22.28 3.68
CA ARG A 516 2.10 22.99 2.49
C ARG A 516 1.04 22.18 1.74
N ASP A 517 1.28 20.88 1.52
CA ASP A 517 0.30 20.01 0.85
C ASP A 517 -1.02 19.94 1.64
N ALA A 518 -0.93 19.85 2.97
CA ALA A 518 -2.09 19.81 3.85
C ALA A 518 -2.90 21.11 3.78
N LEU A 519 -2.23 22.27 3.77
CA LEU A 519 -2.85 23.58 3.60
C LEU A 519 -3.47 23.76 2.21
N GLU A 520 -2.80 23.33 1.15
CA GLU A 520 -3.33 23.34 -0.22
C GLU A 520 -4.57 22.45 -0.34
N CYS A 521 -4.52 21.24 0.24
CA CYS A 521 -5.67 20.33 0.29
C CYS A 521 -6.83 20.95 1.09
N PHE A 522 -6.56 21.52 2.26
CA PHE A 522 -7.57 22.16 3.10
C PHE A 522 -8.22 23.37 2.40
N GLY A 523 -7.43 24.20 1.73
CA GLY A 523 -7.96 25.36 1.01
C GLY A 523 -8.80 25.00 -0.20
N SER A 524 -8.45 23.92 -0.91
CA SER A 524 -9.09 23.50 -2.17
C SER A 524 -10.26 22.52 -2.01
N ALA A 525 -10.44 21.90 -0.84
CA ALA A 525 -11.49 20.92 -0.59
C ALA A 525 -12.49 21.38 0.50
N PRO A 526 -13.75 20.89 0.48
CA PRO A 526 -14.74 21.17 1.51
C PRO A 526 -14.46 20.38 2.80
N VAL A 527 -13.35 20.72 3.47
CA VAL A 527 -12.93 20.18 4.77
C VAL A 527 -13.22 21.22 5.84
N ASP A 528 -13.87 20.81 6.93
CA ASP A 528 -14.36 21.71 7.98
C ASP A 528 -13.28 22.09 9.00
N LEU A 529 -12.38 21.15 9.30
CA LEU A 529 -11.27 21.32 10.24
C LEU A 529 -9.99 20.67 9.70
N LEU A 530 -8.87 21.38 9.77
CA LEU A 530 -7.53 20.80 9.65
C LEU A 530 -6.90 20.72 11.05
N ALA A 531 -6.59 19.51 11.49
CA ALA A 531 -5.76 19.24 12.65
C ALA A 531 -4.32 19.05 12.16
N LEU A 532 -3.48 20.07 12.36
CA LEU A 532 -2.08 20.11 11.94
C LEU A 532 -1.19 20.05 13.18
N GLY A 533 -0.74 18.85 13.57
CA GLY A 533 -0.09 18.66 14.86
C GLY A 533 -1.02 19.07 16.02
N PRO A 534 -0.58 19.91 16.97
CA PRO A 534 -1.43 20.40 18.05
C PRO A 534 -2.41 21.50 17.61
N PHE A 535 -2.31 22.02 16.39
CA PHE A 535 -3.08 23.18 15.93
C PHE A 535 -4.40 22.78 15.25
N ALA A 536 -5.44 23.55 15.52
CA ALA A 536 -6.74 23.43 14.89
C ALA A 536 -7.02 24.63 13.98
N ILE A 537 -7.29 24.38 12.69
CA ILE A 537 -7.62 25.39 11.70
C ILE A 537 -9.06 25.15 11.23
N ARG A 538 -9.96 26.06 11.60
CA ARG A 538 -11.39 25.95 11.26
C ARG A 538 -11.70 26.69 9.98
N ARG A 539 -12.36 26.03 9.03
CA ARG A 539 -12.65 26.61 7.70
C ARG A 539 -13.40 27.95 7.80
N GLY A 540 -14.43 27.99 8.64
CA GLY A 540 -15.25 29.19 8.84
C GLY A 540 -14.53 30.37 9.50
N LYS A 541 -13.31 30.19 10.03
CA LYS A 541 -12.44 31.28 10.51
C LYS A 541 -11.34 31.62 9.50
N ALA A 542 -10.79 30.62 8.82
CA ALA A 542 -9.71 30.79 7.86
C ALA A 542 -10.15 31.50 6.56
N PHE A 543 -11.42 31.33 6.16
CA PHE A 543 -11.99 31.91 4.92
C PHE A 543 -13.17 32.85 5.20
N ALA A 544 -13.21 33.45 6.39
CA ALA A 544 -14.27 34.35 6.84
C ALA A 544 -14.27 35.70 6.13
#